data_AF-A0A952NZ00-F1
#
_entry.id   AF-A0A952NZ00-F1
#
_cell.length_a   1.000
_cell.length_b   1.000
_cell.length_c   1.000
_cell.angle_alpha   90.00
_cell.angle_beta   90.00
_cell.angle_gamma   90.00
#
_symmetry.space_group_name_H-M   'P 1'
#
loop_
_entity.id
_entity.type
_entity.pdbx_description
1 polymer ?
#
loop_
_entity_poly.entity_id
_entity_poly.type
_entity_poly.pdbx_seq_one_letter_code
_entity_poly.pdbx_strand_id
1 'polypeptide(L)'
;MKIGCADFLGARHPRIGEPLVKVETYPIQWREPRLDLAELARLRWVEGYSRKQLAEKYGKTTVAIQNYFQDLKRREFCVSGLSERERKKILWASKN
;
A
#
# COMPACT_ATOMS: atom_id res chain seq x y z
N MET A 1 67.94 23.73 6.65
CA MET A 1 66.48 23.94 6.49
C MET A 1 65.90 22.77 5.70
N LYS A 2 64.67 22.38 6.04
CA LYS A 2 64.06 21.07 5.84
C LYS A 2 64.07 20.57 4.37
N ILE A 3 64.55 19.34 4.18
CA ILE A 3 64.31 18.50 3.01
C ILE A 3 62.84 18.05 3.09
N GLY A 4 61.99 18.57 2.20
CA GLY A 4 60.63 18.10 2.02
C GLY A 4 60.59 16.92 1.07
N CYS A 5 60.94 15.73 1.58
CA CYS A 5 60.62 14.46 0.95
C CYS A 5 59.17 14.09 1.32
N ALA A 6 58.28 14.02 0.33
CA ALA A 6 57.08 13.21 0.39
C ALA A 6 56.60 12.93 -1.04
N ASP A 7 57.17 11.88 -1.60
CA ASP A 7 56.61 11.15 -2.71
C ASP A 7 55.18 10.71 -2.37
N PHE A 8 54.19 11.32 -3.00
CA PHE A 8 52.85 10.73 -3.14
C PHE A 8 52.49 10.76 -4.62
N LEU A 9 53.19 9.93 -5.40
CA LEU A 9 52.69 9.45 -6.68
C LEU A 9 51.52 8.49 -6.39
N GLY A 10 50.37 9.07 -6.06
CA GLY A 10 49.10 8.36 -6.04
C GLY A 10 48.80 7.91 -7.47
N ALA A 11 48.82 6.59 -7.69
CA ALA A 11 48.48 5.98 -8.97
C ALA A 11 47.15 6.56 -9.50
N ARG A 12 47.21 7.33 -10.58
CA ARG A 12 46.00 7.72 -11.32
C ARG A 12 45.51 6.51 -12.08
N HIS A 13 44.73 5.65 -11.40
CA HIS A 13 43.83 4.76 -12.12
C HIS A 13 42.97 5.62 -13.04
N PRO A 14 42.88 5.33 -14.35
CA PRO A 14 41.84 5.93 -15.17
C PRO A 14 40.51 5.55 -14.53
N ARG A 15 39.76 6.55 -14.05
CA ARG A 15 38.38 6.35 -13.62
C ARG A 15 37.62 5.99 -14.89
N ILE A 16 37.49 4.70 -15.16
CA ILE A 16 36.51 4.19 -16.11
C ILE A 16 35.17 4.67 -15.55
N GLY A 17 34.64 5.73 -16.14
CA GLY A 17 33.31 6.23 -15.84
C GLY A 17 32.30 5.24 -16.40
N GLU A 18 32.14 4.10 -15.73
CA GLU A 18 31.00 3.24 -15.96
C GLU A 18 29.74 4.06 -15.64
N PRO A 19 28.79 4.22 -16.58
CA PRO A 19 27.53 4.84 -16.24
C PRO A 19 26.83 3.96 -15.20
N LEU A 20 26.62 4.49 -14.00
CA LEU A 20 25.82 3.90 -12.91
C LEU A 20 24.32 3.84 -13.26
N VAL A 21 23.96 3.40 -14.46
CA VAL A 21 22.58 3.38 -14.92
C VAL A 21 22.23 1.99 -15.40
N LYS A 22 22.17 1.06 -14.43
CA LYS A 22 21.28 -0.10 -14.59
C LYS A 22 19.85 0.43 -14.55
N VAL A 23 19.28 0.74 -15.71
CA VAL A 23 17.82 0.93 -15.84
C VAL A 23 17.20 -0.46 -15.75
N GLU A 24 17.13 -1.00 -14.53
CA GLU A 24 16.30 -2.17 -14.24
C GLU A 24 14.86 -1.73 -14.44
N THR A 25 14.39 -1.88 -15.67
CA THR A 25 12.99 -1.66 -16.01
C THR A 25 12.24 -2.84 -15.39
N TYR A 26 11.75 -2.66 -14.16
CA TYR A 26 10.93 -3.65 -13.49
C TYR A 26 9.76 -4.01 -14.42
N PRO A 27 9.55 -5.29 -14.74
CA PRO A 27 8.42 -5.67 -15.57
C PRO A 27 7.13 -5.21 -14.90
N ILE A 28 6.18 -4.73 -15.71
CA ILE A 28 4.87 -4.26 -15.24
C ILE A 28 4.25 -5.36 -14.39
N GLN A 29 4.25 -5.16 -13.07
CA GLN A 29 3.64 -6.08 -12.14
C GLN A 29 2.12 -5.92 -12.28
N TRP A 30 1.47 -6.96 -12.79
CA TRP A 30 0.01 -7.06 -12.80
C TRP A 30 -0.49 -6.94 -11.36
N ARG A 31 -1.06 -5.79 -11.01
CA ARG A 31 -1.69 -5.61 -9.71
C ARG A 31 -3.03 -6.32 -9.77
N GLU A 32 -3.29 -7.18 -8.79
CA GLU A 32 -4.64 -7.68 -8.56
C GLU A 32 -5.63 -6.50 -8.51
N PRO A 33 -6.84 -6.67 -9.08
CA PRO A 33 -7.85 -5.63 -9.00
C PRO A 33 -8.05 -5.22 -7.55
N ARG A 34 -8.04 -3.91 -7.30
CA ARG A 34 -8.21 -3.36 -5.96
C ARG A 34 -9.55 -3.82 -5.42
N LEU A 35 -9.54 -4.40 -4.22
CA LEU A 35 -10.73 -4.76 -3.46
C LEU A 35 -11.70 -3.56 -3.41
N ASP A 36 -12.96 -3.76 -3.81
CA ASP A 36 -13.98 -2.73 -3.71
C ASP A 36 -14.38 -2.51 -2.25
N LEU A 37 -13.94 -1.39 -1.69
CA LEU A 37 -14.20 -1.00 -0.31
C LEU A 37 -15.68 -0.65 -0.07
N ALA A 38 -16.39 -0.17 -1.11
CA ALA A 38 -17.81 0.16 -1.01
C ALA A 38 -18.66 -1.11 -0.94
N GLU A 39 -18.33 -2.14 -1.74
CA GLU A 39 -18.97 -3.45 -1.64
C GLU A 39 -18.67 -4.10 -0.28
N LEU A 40 -17.40 -4.10 0.15
CA LEU A 40 -17.00 -4.66 1.45
C LEU A 40 -17.81 -4.06 2.61
N ALA A 41 -18.00 -2.74 2.61
CA ALA A 41 -18.78 -2.05 3.63
C ALA A 41 -20.27 -2.43 3.59
N ARG A 42 -20.85 -2.54 2.39
CA ARG A 42 -22.24 -2.99 2.24
C ARG A 42 -22.45 -4.41 2.76
N LEU A 43 -21.60 -5.35 2.37
CA LEU A 43 -21.69 -6.73 2.84
C LEU A 43 -21.58 -6.83 4.37
N ARG A 44 -20.70 -6.02 4.97
CA ARG A 44 -20.48 -6.05 6.41
C ARG A 44 -21.64 -5.46 7.22
N TRP A 45 -22.10 -4.26 6.88
CA TRP A 45 -23.04 -3.49 7.71
C TRP A 45 -24.49 -3.50 7.20
N VAL A 46 -24.72 -3.83 5.93
CA VAL A 46 -26.07 -3.95 5.37
C VAL A 46 -26.51 -5.42 5.35
N GLU A 47 -25.66 -6.32 4.88
CA GLU A 47 -25.99 -7.74 4.76
C GLU A 47 -25.55 -8.59 5.97
N GLY A 48 -24.75 -8.04 6.88
CA GLY A 48 -24.39 -8.69 8.13
C GLY A 48 -23.34 -9.81 8.03
N TYR A 49 -22.54 -9.83 6.95
CA TYR A 49 -21.52 -10.86 6.76
C TYR A 49 -20.49 -10.88 7.89
N SER A 50 -20.12 -12.09 8.32
CA SER A 50 -19.04 -12.27 9.28
C SER A 50 -17.67 -11.97 8.65
N ARG A 51 -16.68 -11.61 9.49
CA ARG A 51 -15.32 -11.33 9.01
C ARG A 51 -14.68 -12.54 8.32
N LYS A 52 -15.01 -13.76 8.77
CA LYS A 52 -14.53 -15.01 8.19
C LYS A 52 -15.12 -15.22 6.79
N GLN A 53 -16.43 -15.01 6.62
CA GLN A 53 -17.08 -15.12 5.30
C GLN A 53 -16.53 -14.09 4.31
N LEU A 54 -16.23 -12.87 4.75
CA LEU A 54 -15.62 -11.85 3.88
C LEU A 54 -14.19 -12.21 3.49
N ALA A 55 -13.40 -12.72 4.44
CA ALA A 55 -12.05 -13.21 4.17
C ALA A 55 -12.07 -14.33 3.10
N GLU A 56 -12.99 -15.27 3.23
CA GLU A 56 -13.19 -16.36 2.27
C GLU A 56 -13.65 -15.85 0.89
N LYS A 57 -14.69 -14.99 0.85
CA LYS A 57 -15.23 -14.42 -0.40
C LYS A 57 -14.16 -13.68 -1.21
N TYR A 58 -13.31 -12.92 -0.54
CA TYR A 58 -12.28 -12.10 -1.19
C TYR A 58 -10.92 -12.81 -1.29
N GLY A 59 -10.78 -14.04 -0.79
CA GLY A 59 -9.51 -14.77 -0.76
C GLY A 59 -8.41 -14.04 0.03
N LYS A 60 -8.79 -13.26 1.05
CA LYS A 60 -7.86 -12.47 1.87
C LYS A 60 -7.82 -13.01 3.30
N THR A 61 -6.76 -12.68 4.03
CA THR A 61 -6.67 -13.00 5.45
C THR A 61 -7.68 -12.16 6.26
N THR A 62 -8.15 -12.70 7.37
CA THR A 62 -9.04 -11.98 8.30
C THR A 62 -8.41 -10.70 8.83
N VAL A 63 -7.08 -10.69 9.00
CA VAL A 63 -6.29 -9.51 9.39
C VAL A 63 -6.35 -8.43 8.32
N ALA A 64 -6.20 -8.79 7.03
CA ALA A 64 -6.32 -7.82 5.94
C ALA A 64 -7.72 -7.20 5.91
N ILE A 65 -8.77 -8.00 6.05
CA ILE A 65 -10.16 -7.52 6.16
C ILE A 65 -10.33 -6.57 7.35
N GLN A 66 -9.73 -6.88 8.49
CA GLN A 66 -9.76 -5.99 9.67
C GLN A 66 -9.05 -4.66 9.40
N ASN A 67 -7.91 -4.67 8.73
CA ASN A 67 -7.20 -3.44 8.34
C ASN A 67 -8.06 -2.57 7.42
N TYR A 68 -8.75 -3.17 6.44
CA TYR A 68 -9.67 -2.44 5.57
C TYR A 68 -10.82 -1.79 6.36
N PHE A 69 -11.36 -2.47 7.38
CA PHE A 69 -12.38 -1.86 8.24
C PHE A 69 -11.84 -0.71 9.08
N GLN A 70 -10.61 -0.82 9.59
CA GLN A 70 -9.98 0.29 10.32
C GLN A 70 -9.76 1.50 9.41
N ASP A 71 -9.29 1.27 8.19
CA ASP A 71 -9.12 2.32 7.18
C ASP A 71 -10.45 2.97 6.79
N LEU A 72 -11.50 2.17 6.59
CA LEU A 72 -12.85 2.66 6.32
C LEU A 72 -13.38 3.53 7.46
N LYS A 73 -13.19 3.11 8.71
CA LYS A 73 -13.58 3.89 9.89
C LYS A 73 -12.81 5.20 9.99
N ARG A 74 -11.49 5.19 9.76
CA ARG A 74 -10.65 6.39 9.76
C ARG A 74 -11.08 7.41 8.70
N ARG A 75 -11.58 6.93 7.57
CA ARG A 75 -12.11 7.77 6.48
C ARG A 75 -13.61 8.06 6.60
N GLU A 76 -14.22 7.68 7.73
CA GLU A 76 -15.67 7.80 7.96
C GLU A 76 -16.53 7.23 6.83
N PHE A 77 -16.09 6.15 6.19
CA PHE A 77 -16.75 5.52 5.03
C PHE A 77 -16.91 6.45 3.81
N CYS A 78 -16.05 7.47 3.69
CA CYS A 78 -15.96 8.31 2.49
C CYS A 78 -15.15 7.57 1.40
N VAL A 79 -15.84 6.74 0.63
CA VAL A 79 -15.26 5.95 -0.48
C VAL A 79 -16.12 6.09 -1.73
N SER A 80 -15.47 6.13 -2.90
CA SER A 80 -16.13 6.14 -4.20
C SER A 80 -17.01 4.89 -4.35
N GLY A 81 -18.31 5.08 -4.60
CA GLY A 81 -19.27 3.98 -4.78
C GLY A 81 -20.27 3.80 -3.64
N LEU A 82 -20.17 4.57 -2.55
CA LEU A 82 -21.18 4.63 -1.49
C LEU A 82 -22.01 5.91 -1.60
N SER A 83 -23.33 5.78 -1.64
CA SER A 83 -24.21 6.95 -1.57
C SER A 83 -24.22 7.56 -0.16
N GLU A 84 -24.54 8.85 -0.04
CA GLU A 84 -24.57 9.53 1.27
C GLU A 84 -25.59 8.89 2.24
N ARG A 85 -26.70 8.38 1.69
CA ARG A 85 -27.72 7.66 2.46
C ARG A 85 -27.18 6.35 3.04
N GLU A 86 -26.50 5.54 2.23
CA GLU A 86 -25.88 4.30 2.68
C GLU A 86 -24.76 4.57 3.68
N ARG A 87 -23.94 5.60 3.43
CA ARG A 87 -22.89 6.03 4.35
C ARG A 87 -23.43 6.35 5.74
N LYS A 88 -24.53 7.12 5.84
CA LYS A 88 -25.18 7.44 7.13
C LYS A 88 -25.70 6.18 7.82
N LYS A 89 -26.32 5.26 7.08
CA LYS A 89 -26.81 3.98 7.61
C LYS A 89 -25.67 3.12 8.17
N ILE A 90 -24.57 3.00 7.43
CA ILE A 90 -23.37 2.25 7.84
C ILE A 90 -22.69 2.90 9.03
N LEU A 91 -22.59 4.23 9.07
CA LEU A 91 -22.05 4.97 10.21
C LEU A 91 -22.85 4.72 11.49
N TRP A 92 -24.18 4.72 11.40
CA TRP A 92 -25.05 4.38 12.53
C TRP A 92 -24.86 2.93 12.97
N ALA A 93 -24.87 1.98 12.03
CA ALA A 93 -24.67 0.56 12.29
C ALA A 93 -23.24 0.20 12.77
N SER A 94 -22.26 1.07 12.57
CA SER A 94 -20.89 0.87 13.07
C SER A 94 -20.68 1.42 14.48
N LYS A 95 -21.56 2.30 14.97
CA LYS A 95 -21.48 2.90 16.30
C LYS A 95 -22.31 2.14 17.34
N ASN A 96 -23.39 1.49 16.89
CA ASN A 96 -24.17 0.52 17.67
C ASN A 96 -23.57 -0.88 17.57
#